data_AF-A0A382WQC5-F1
#
_entry.id   AF-A0A382WQC5-F1
#
_cell.length_a   1.000
_cell.length_b   1.000
_cell.length_c   1.000
_cell.angle_alpha   90.00
_cell.angle_beta   90.00
_cell.angle_gamma   90.00
#
_symmetry.space_group_name_H-M   'P 1'
#
loop_
_entity.id
_entity.type
_entity.pdbx_description
1 polymer ?
#
loop_
_entity_poly.entity_id
_entity_poly.type
_entity_poly.pdbx_seq_one_letter_code
_entity_poly.pdbx_strand_id
1 'polypeptide(L)'
;MGILGIDPGTLKMGYGVISEGPNPHADDYGVISLPRKMPLEQRLYQLHTHILNLIAIFHPTAVAVEQPFVGKGERAFTGSALAIGQ
;
A
#
# COMPACT_ATOMS: atom_id res chain seq x y z
N MET A 1 -2.73 6.48 -18.52
CA MET A 1 -1.42 5.99 -18.02
C MET A 1 -1.12 6.82 -16.79
N GLY A 2 -0.91 6.16 -15.66
CA GLY A 2 -0.88 6.78 -14.34
C GLY A 2 0.02 5.99 -13.39
N ILE A 3 0.33 6.59 -12.25
CA ILE A 3 1.17 5.98 -11.21
C ILE A 3 0.25 5.49 -10.09
N LEU A 4 0.48 4.26 -9.62
CA LEU A 4 -0.14 3.73 -8.41
C LEU A 4 0.81 3.93 -7.23
N GLY A 5 0.45 4.79 -6.28
CA GLY A 5 1.13 4.96 -5.00
C GLY A 5 0.54 4.06 -3.92
N ILE A 6 1.39 3.44 -3.10
CA ILE A 6 1.01 2.56 -1.99
C ILE A 6 1.73 3.01 -0.71
N ASP A 7 0.95 3.26 0.34
CA ASP A 7 1.39 3.38 1.73
C ASP A 7 1.04 2.06 2.46
N PRO A 8 2.02 1.16 2.63
CA PRO A 8 1.77 -0.21 3.03
C PRO A 8 1.42 -0.34 4.52
N GLY A 9 0.34 -1.07 4.81
CA GLY A 9 0.02 -1.53 6.15
C GLY A 9 -0.83 -2.80 6.15
N THR A 10 -0.69 -3.64 7.19
CA THR A 10 -1.39 -4.93 7.23
C THR A 10 -2.83 -4.85 7.73
N LEU A 11 -3.20 -3.75 8.38
CA LEU A 11 -4.56 -3.46 8.81
C LEU A 11 -5.17 -2.33 7.98
N LYS A 12 -4.39 -1.29 7.68
CA LYS A 12 -4.78 -0.21 6.79
C LYS A 12 -3.69 0.00 5.76
N MET A 13 -4.02 -0.14 4.48
CA MET A 13 -3.11 0.20 3.38
C MET A 13 -3.72 1.35 2.58
N GLY A 14 -3.01 2.47 2.53
CA GLY A 14 -3.37 3.61 1.69
C GLY A 14 -2.97 3.35 0.24
N TYR A 15 -3.81 3.81 -0.70
CA TYR A 15 -3.47 3.81 -2.11
C TYR A 15 -3.94 5.10 -2.79
N GLY A 16 -3.27 5.46 -3.88
CA GLY A 16 -3.68 6.54 -4.76
C GLY A 16 -3.24 6.27 -6.19
N VAL A 17 -4.09 6.62 -7.14
CA VAL A 17 -3.82 6.57 -8.58
C VAL A 17 -3.79 7.99 -9.09
N ILE A 18 -2.67 8.39 -9.67
CA ILE A 18 -2.48 9.73 -10.22
C ILE A 18 -2.18 9.68 -11.71
N SER A 19 -2.73 10.61 -12.47
CA SER A 19 -2.46 10.76 -13.89
C SER A 19 -1.03 11.25 -14.16
N GLU A 20 -0.41 10.83 -15.25
CA GLU A 20 0.85 11.40 -15.73
C GLU A 20 0.64 12.75 -16.46
N GLY A 21 1.64 13.63 -16.42
CA GLY A 21 1.69 14.87 -17.20
C GLY A 21 1.91 16.15 -16.39
N PRO A 22 1.87 17.33 -17.04
CA PRO A 22 2.19 18.62 -16.42
C PRO A 22 1.17 19.09 -15.38
N ASN A 23 -0.06 18.57 -15.41
CA ASN A 23 -1.13 18.86 -14.44
C ASN A 23 -1.68 17.53 -13.90
N PRO A 24 -0.99 16.89 -12.95
CA PRO A 24 -1.44 15.63 -12.39
C PRO A 24 -2.75 15.82 -11.62
N HIS A 25 -3.67 14.88 -11.78
CA HIS A 25 -4.90 14.77 -10.98
C HIS A 25 -5.01 13.36 -10.39
N ALA A 26 -5.82 13.22 -9.35
CA ALA A 26 -6.09 11.94 -8.72
C ALA A 26 -7.26 11.26 -9.44
N ASP A 27 -6.99 10.09 -10.03
CA ASP A 27 -7.99 9.26 -10.70
C ASP A 27 -8.79 8.43 -9.70
N ASP A 28 -8.14 7.93 -8.65
CA ASP A 28 -8.75 7.24 -7.51
C ASP A 28 -7.83 7.29 -6.29
N TYR A 29 -8.38 7.14 -5.10
CA TYR A 29 -7.62 7.02 -3.86
C TYR A 29 -8.48 6.45 -2.73
N GLY A 30 -7.84 5.77 -1.79
CA GLY A 30 -8.57 5.18 -0.68
C GLY A 30 -7.68 4.44 0.31
N VAL A 31 -8.35 3.74 1.21
CA VAL A 31 -7.70 2.90 2.23
C VAL A 31 -8.35 1.53 2.25
N ILE A 32 -7.54 0.50 2.02
CA ILE A 32 -7.95 -0.90 2.21
C ILE A 32 -7.85 -1.19 3.71
N SER A 33 -9.00 -1.33 4.38
CA SER A 33 -9.09 -1.60 5.82
C SER A 33 -9.52 -3.03 6.09
N LEU A 34 -8.69 -3.79 6.80
CA LEU A 34 -8.95 -5.19 7.14
C LEU A 34 -9.16 -5.39 8.64
N PRO A 35 -10.03 -6.34 9.06
CA PRO A 35 -10.27 -6.59 10.48
C PRO A 35 -9.01 -7.09 11.20
N ARG A 36 -8.69 -6.50 12.36
CA ARG A 36 -7.53 -6.92 13.17
C ARG A 36 -7.59 -8.38 13.63
N LYS A 37 -8.80 -8.94 13.76
CA LYS A 37 -9.03 -10.35 14.12
C LYS A 37 -8.79 -11.32 12.96
N MET A 38 -8.69 -10.83 11.72
CA MET A 38 -8.39 -11.65 10.56
C MET A 38 -6.93 -12.15 10.64
N PRO A 39 -6.67 -13.46 10.45
CA PRO A 39 -5.32 -14.02 10.40
C PRO A 39 -4.41 -13.30 9.39
N LEU A 40 -3.12 -13.20 9.69
CA LEU A 40 -2.17 -12.40 8.90
C LEU A 40 -2.11 -12.87 7.44
N GLU A 41 -2.05 -14.17 7.22
CA GLU A 41 -2.01 -14.79 5.89
C GLU A 41 -3.24 -14.44 5.05
N GLN A 42 -4.42 -14.37 5.67
CA GLN A 42 -5.65 -13.95 5.00
C GLN A 42 -5.60 -12.45 4.68
N ARG A 43 -5.07 -11.63 5.59
CA ARG A 43 -4.88 -10.20 5.33
C ARG A 43 -3.94 -9.98 4.15
N LEU A 44 -2.80 -10.66 4.13
CA LEU A 44 -1.84 -10.57 3.03
C LEU A 44 -2.46 -11.00 1.69
N TYR A 45 -3.26 -12.07 1.69
CA TYR A 45 -3.99 -12.50 0.49
C TYR A 45 -5.00 -11.44 -0.01
N GLN A 46 -5.76 -10.82 0.91
CA GLN A 46 -6.71 -9.76 0.57
C GLN A 46 -5.99 -8.52 0.03
N LEU A 47 -4.93 -8.06 0.69
CA LEU A 47 -4.13 -6.92 0.25
C LEU A 47 -3.52 -7.16 -1.13
N HIS A 48 -2.94 -8.34 -1.36
CA HIS A 48 -2.42 -8.76 -2.66
C HIS A 48 -3.50 -8.73 -3.75
N THR A 49 -4.67 -9.31 -3.46
CA THR A 49 -5.80 -9.35 -4.42
C THR A 49 -6.30 -7.95 -4.76
N HIS A 50 -6.40 -7.06 -3.76
CA HIS A 50 -6.79 -5.67 -3.99
C HIS A 50 -5.77 -4.92 -4.86
N ILE A 51 -4.47 -5.09 -4.62
CA ILE A 51 -3.42 -4.47 -5.46
C ILE A 51 -3.53 -4.98 -6.90
N LEU A 52 -3.70 -6.28 -7.11
CA LEU A 52 -3.87 -6.83 -8.47
C LEU A 52 -5.12 -6.27 -9.16
N ASN A 53 -6.23 -6.09 -8.44
CA ASN A 53 -7.43 -5.48 -8.99
C ASN A 53 -7.20 -4.02 -9.38
N LEU A 54 -6.50 -3.23 -8.55
CA LEU A 54 -6.13 -1.86 -8.90
C LEU A 54 -5.25 -1.82 -10.15
N ILE A 55 -4.25 -2.70 -10.26
CA ILE A 55 -3.40 -2.79 -11.44
C ILE A 55 -4.22 -3.16 -12.69
N ALA A 56 -5.14 -4.12 -12.58
CA ALA A 56 -5.98 -4.57 -13.69
C ALA A 56 -7.03 -3.54 -14.12
N ILE A 57 -7.49 -2.66 -13.23
CA ILE A 57 -8.45 -1.60 -13.55
C ILE A 57 -7.70 -0.42 -14.19
N PHE A 58 -6.66 0.08 -13.52
CA PHE A 58 -6.03 1.35 -13.87
C PHE A 58 -4.85 1.22 -14.84
N HIS A 59 -4.30 0.02 -15.01
CA HIS A 59 -3.14 -0.25 -15.86
C HIS A 59 -2.00 0.78 -15.66
N PRO A 60 -1.52 0.94 -14.41
CA PRO A 60 -0.50 1.94 -14.11
C PRO A 60 0.81 1.61 -14.81
N THR A 61 1.55 2.64 -15.19
CA THR A 61 2.89 2.54 -15.80
C THR A 61 3.97 2.26 -14.78
N ALA A 62 3.76 2.70 -13.54
CA ALA A 62 4.65 2.49 -12.42
C ALA A 62 3.87 2.31 -11.12
N VAL A 63 4.46 1.57 -10.19
CA VAL A 63 3.98 1.45 -8.81
C VAL A 63 5.05 2.01 -7.89
N ALA A 64 4.68 3.00 -7.07
CA ALA A 64 5.53 3.56 -6.04
C ALA A 64 5.08 3.04 -4.67
N VAL A 65 6.01 2.53 -3.88
CA VAL A 65 5.73 1.97 -2.55
C VAL A 65 6.62 2.66 -1.53
N GLU A 66 6.03 3.10 -0.42
CA GLU A 66 6.81 3.68 0.68
C GLU A 66 7.78 2.65 1.28
N GLN A 67 9.02 3.07 1.52
CA GLN A 67 10.00 2.24 2.21
C GLN A 67 9.74 2.31 3.73
N PRO A 68 9.60 1.16 4.41
CA PRO A 68 9.40 1.17 5.85
C PRO A 68 10.63 1.75 6.56
N PHE A 69 10.42 2.82 7.33
CA PHE A 69 11.48 3.43 8.14
C PHE A 69 11.56 2.76 9.51
N VAL A 70 12.58 1.93 9.71
CA VAL A 70 12.94 1.45 11.05
C VAL A 70 13.83 2.50 11.69
N GLY A 71 13.31 3.25 12.67
CA GLY A 71 14.07 4.29 13.37
C GLY A 71 15.42 3.78 13.91
N LYS A 72 16.47 4.61 13.84
CA LYS A 72 17.78 4.31 14.46
C LYS A 72 17.72 4.63 15.96
N GLY A 73 17.97 3.64 16.84
CA GLY A 73 18.11 3.82 18.29
C GLY A 73 17.63 2.63 19.14
N GLU A 74 17.61 2.78 20.46
CA GLU A 74 17.24 1.74 21.45
C GLU A 74 15.78 1.26 21.36
N ARG A 75 14.94 1.94 20.57
CA ARG A 75 13.58 1.53 20.18
C ARG A 75 13.50 1.03 18.74
N ALA A 76 14.57 0.42 18.24
CA ALA A 76 14.54 -0.24 16.95
C ALA A 76 13.41 -1.28 16.95
N PHE A 77 12.39 -1.06 16.12
CA PHE A 77 11.36 -2.06 15.87
C PHE A 77 12.03 -3.20 15.11
N THR A 78 12.48 -4.24 15.82
CA THR A 78 13.05 -5.47 15.25
C THR A 78 11.97 -6.40 14.68
N GLY A 79 10.76 -5.89 14.48
CA GLY A 79 9.73 -6.58 13.73
C GLY A 79 10.13 -6.70 12.27
N SER A 80 9.75 -7.81 11.62
CA SER A 80 9.96 -7.97 10.18
C SER A 80 9.28 -6.82 9.42
N ALA A 81 9.67 -6.58 8.15
CA ALA A 81 8.97 -5.62 7.30
C ALA A 81 7.45 -5.91 7.20
N LEU A 82 7.00 -7.14 7.48
CA LEU A 82 5.58 -7.49 7.60
C LEU A 82 4.90 -6.94 8.86
N ALA A 83 5.65 -6.61 9.90
CA ALA A 83 5.17 -6.03 11.16
C ALA A 83 5.12 -4.49 11.14
N ILE A 84 5.67 -3.87 10.08
CA ILE A 84 5.66 -2.42 9.89
C ILE A 84 4.44 -2.12 9.02
N GLY A 85 3.38 -1.63 9.65
CA GLY A 85 2.11 -1.38 8.98
C GLY A 85 0.99 -1.25 10.00
N GLN A 86 0.58 -0.01 10.31
CA GLN A 86 -0.53 0.27 11.21
C GLN A 86 -1.88 -0.21 10.66
#